data_AF-A0A5M8QKG7-F1
#
_entry.id   AF-A0A5M8QKG7-F1
#
_cell.length_a   1.000
_cell.length_b   1.000
_cell.length_c   1.000
_cell.angle_alpha   90.00
_cell.angle_beta   90.00
_cell.angle_gamma   90.00
#
_symmetry.space_group_name_H-M   'P 1'
#
loop_
_entity.id
_entity.type
_entity.pdbx_description
1 polymer ?
#
loop_
_entity_poly.entity_id
_entity_poly.type
_entity_poly.pdbx_seq_one_letter_code
_entity_poly.pdbx_strand_id
1 'polypeptide(L)' 'MLTTVKGTYRNGKVTLEEPLPVSFANVIVTVLEDETSEHKSVALPKRKFGIMKGSVKLPDDFNDPLDDLNEYL' A
#
# COMPACT_ATOMS: atom_id res chain seq x y z
N MET A 1 13.44 -28.00 20.75
CA MET A 1 13.36 -26.53 20.77
C MET A 1 13.55 -26.05 19.34
N LEU A 2 12.62 -25.25 18.83
CA LEU A 2 12.74 -24.64 17.49
C LEU A 2 13.40 -23.28 17.67
N THR A 3 14.41 -22.99 16.86
CA THR A 3 15.15 -21.71 16.89
C THR A 3 15.05 -21.08 15.51
N THR A 4 14.64 -19.81 15.47
CA THR A 4 14.58 -19.02 14.24
C THR A 4 15.74 -18.05 14.23
N VAL A 5 16.52 -18.05 13.16
CA VAL A 5 17.65 -17.15 12.96
C VAL A 5 17.43 -16.35 11.69
N LYS A 6 17.70 -15.04 11.74
CA LYS A 6 17.63 -14.17 10.57
C LYS A 6 18.82 -14.39 9.65
N GLY A 7 18.56 -14.19 8.37
CA GLY A 7 19.58 -14.34 7.34
C GLY A 7 19.12 -13.72 6.04
N THR A 8 20.08 -13.54 5.14
CA THR A 8 19.84 -13.05 3.79
C THR A 8 19.96 -14.18 2.80
N TYR A 9 19.04 -14.23 1.83
CA TYR A 9 19.10 -15.15 0.70
C TYR A 9 19.64 -14.42 -0.53
N ARG A 10 20.68 -14.96 -1.16
CA ARG A 10 21.23 -14.43 -2.41
C ARG A 10 21.70 -15.56 -3.32
N ASN A 11 21.14 -15.66 -4.51
CA ASN A 11 21.55 -16.59 -5.57
C ASN A 11 21.70 -18.05 -5.10
N GLY A 12 20.72 -18.58 -4.37
CA GLY A 12 20.75 -19.97 -3.87
C GLY A 12 21.57 -20.18 -2.60
N LYS A 13 22.21 -19.12 -2.06
CA LYS A 13 22.97 -19.16 -0.81
C LYS A 13 22.23 -18.41 0.29
N VAL A 14 21.97 -19.08 1.41
CA VAL A 14 21.51 -18.45 2.65
C VAL A 14 22.73 -18.09 3.50
N THR A 15 22.82 -16.84 3.92
CA THR A 15 23.84 -16.37 4.87
C THR A 15 23.15 -15.98 6.15
N LEU A 16 23.45 -16.69 7.24
CA LEU A 16 22.92 -16.38 8.56
C LEU A 16 23.62 -15.15 9.12
N GLU A 17 22.86 -14.25 9.74
CA GLU A 17 23.41 -13.08 10.44
C GLU A 17 24.04 -13.47 11.78
N GLU A 18 23.51 -14.54 12.39
CA GLU A 18 23.96 -15.06 13.67
C GLU A 18 24.33 -16.56 13.56
N PRO A 19 25.34 -17.02 14.31
CA PRO A 19 25.69 -18.44 14.32
C PRO A 19 24.63 -19.26 15.03
N LEU A 20 24.33 -20.43 14.50
CA LEU A 20 23.48 -21.40 15.20
C LEU A 20 24.24 -22.00 16.39
N PRO A 21 23.55 -22.31 17.51
CA PRO A 21 24.16 -22.94 18.68
C PRO A 21 24.49 -24.43 18.45
N VAL A 22 24.41 -24.91 17.21
CA VAL A 22 24.63 -26.31 16.80
C VAL A 22 25.52 -26.36 15.57
N SER A 23 26.38 -27.37 15.50
CA SER A 23 27.31 -27.57 14.38
C SER A 23 26.67 -28.22 13.15
N PHE A 24 25.58 -28.98 13.33
CA PHE A 24 24.83 -29.65 12.26
C PHE A 24 23.35 -29.81 12.63
N ALA A 25 22.46 -29.46 11.72
CA ALA A 25 21.02 -29.64 11.87
C ALA A 25 20.31 -29.63 10.51
N ASN A 26 19.14 -30.28 10.43
CA ASN A 26 18.22 -30.11 9.30
C ASN A 26 17.48 -28.78 9.46
N VAL A 27 17.48 -27.94 8.42
CA VAL A 27 16.93 -26.58 8.47
C VAL A 27 15.81 -26.43 7.45
N ILE A 28 14.73 -25.75 7.85
CA ILE A 28 13.66 -25.32 6.95
C ILE A 28 13.85 -23.82 6.71
N VAL A 29 13.97 -23.42 5.44
CA VAL A 29 14.11 -22.02 5.05
C VAL A 29 12.74 -21.45 4.74
N THR A 30 12.33 -20.41 5.47
CA THR A 30 11.10 -19.66 5.20
C THR A 30 11.49 -18.31 4.64
N VAL A 31 11.04 -18.00 3.42
CA VAL A 31 11.26 -16.70 2.79
C VAL A 31 10.14 -15.77 3.25
N LEU A 32 10.52 -14.65 3.85
CA LEU A 32 9.60 -13.58 4.21
C LEU A 32 9.68 -12.54 3.09
N GLU A 33 8.59 -12.33 2.37
CA GLU A 33 8.49 -11.25 1.39
C GLU A 33 8.29 -9.94 2.15
N ASP A 34 9.32 -9.10 2.20
CA ASP A 34 9.13 -7.71 2.62
C ASP A 34 8.33 -7.01 1.53
N GLU A 35 7.22 -6.35 1.90
CA GLU A 35 6.35 -5.59 0.97
C GLU A 35 7.09 -4.45 0.24
N THR A 36 8.33 -4.16 0.62
CA THR A 36 9.23 -3.21 -0.03
C THR A 36 9.99 -3.80 -1.23
N SER A 37 10.06 -5.13 -1.37
CA SER A 37 10.86 -5.81 -2.39
C SER A 37 10.14 -5.94 -3.74
N GLU A 38 8.82 -5.76 -3.75
CA GLU A 38 7.96 -5.82 -4.94
C GLU A 38 6.96 -4.66 -4.99
N HIS A 39 7.48 -3.43 -4.91
CA HIS A 39 6.85 -2.36 -5.69
C HIS A 39 7.71 -2.11 -6.92
N LYS A 40 7.51 -3.01 -7.90
CA LYS A 40 7.49 -2.64 -9.32
C LYS A 40 7.06 -1.18 -9.40
N SER A 41 7.89 -0.33 -9.98
CA SER A 41 7.46 0.98 -10.44
C SER A 41 6.40 0.78 -11.51
N VAL A 42 5.20 0.35 -11.10
CA VAL A 42 3.99 0.57 -11.85
C VAL A 42 3.89 2.08 -11.82
N ALA A 43 4.47 2.72 -12.84
CA ALA A 43 4.38 4.14 -13.04
C ALA A 43 2.89 4.45 -12.97
N LEU A 44 2.44 4.97 -11.82
CA LEU A 44 1.06 5.35 -11.63
C LEU A 44 0.73 6.29 -12.80
N PRO A 45 -0.28 5.98 -13.62
CA PRO A 45 -0.57 6.81 -14.77
C PRO A 45 -0.76 8.24 -14.27
N LYS A 46 0.05 9.18 -14.79
CA LYS A 46 -0.02 10.59 -14.40
C LYS A 46 -1.46 11.06 -14.64
N ARG A 47 -2.21 11.31 -13.56
CA ARG A 47 -3.58 11.82 -13.65
C ARG A 47 -3.53 13.17 -14.35
N LYS A 48 -4.28 13.32 -15.44
CA LYS A 48 -4.41 14.60 -16.13
C LYS A 48 -5.24 15.54 -15.23
N PHE A 49 -4.77 16.77 -15.03
CA PHE A 49 -5.56 17.79 -14.34
C PHE A 49 -6.81 18.14 -15.15
N GLY A 50 -7.91 18.47 -14.47
CA GLY A 50 -9.14 18.92 -15.14
C GLY A 50 -10.09 17.81 -15.62
N ILE A 51 -9.91 16.54 -15.21
CA ILE A 51 -10.83 15.44 -15.54
C ILE A 51 -12.28 15.65 -15.08
N MET A 52 -12.49 16.46 -14.04
CA MET A 52 -13.83 16.84 -13.53
C MET A 52 -14.29 18.22 -14.01
N LYS A 53 -13.58 18.86 -14.94
CA LYS A 53 -13.98 20.18 -15.45
C LYS A 53 -15.31 20.04 -16.20
N GLY A 54 -16.39 20.58 -15.63
CA GLY A 54 -17.73 20.55 -16.22
C GLY A 54 -18.59 19.36 -15.79
N SER A 55 -18.18 18.54 -14.81
CA SER A 55 -18.98 17.43 -14.29
C SER A 55 -20.03 17.86 -13.24
N VAL A 56 -20.01 19.12 -12.82
CA VAL A 56 -20.98 19.68 -11.88
C VAL A 56 -21.87 20.64 -12.65
N LYS A 57 -23.18 20.35 -12.66
CA LYS A 57 -24.20 21.27 -13.15
C LYS A 57 -24.90 21.87 -11.94
N LEU A 58 -24.95 23.19 -11.88
CA LEU A 58 -25.78 23.88 -10.92
C LEU A 58 -27.24 23.74 -11.38
N PRO A 59 -28.17 23.34 -10.52
CA PRO A 59 -29.59 23.44 -10.79
C PRO A 59 -30.00 24.89 -11.09
N ASP A 60 -30.99 25.08 -11.97
CA ASP A 60 -31.45 26.41 -12.38
C ASP A 60 -32.09 27.20 -11.21
N ASP A 61 -32.59 26.49 -10.20
CA ASP A 61 -33.27 26.97 -8.99
C ASP A 61 -32.34 27.11 -7.77
N PHE A 62 -31.02 26.96 -7.93
CA PHE A 62 -30.09 26.96 -6.79
C PHE A 62 -30.13 28.24 -5.94
N ASN A 63 -30.48 29.37 -6.55
CA ASN A 63 -30.56 30.66 -5.86
C ASN A 63 -31.99 31.01 -5.41
N ASP A 64 -32.96 30.13 -5.67
CA ASP A 64 -34.34 30.39 -5.28
C ASP A 64 -34.47 30.26 -3.76
N PRO A 65 -35.33 31.08 -3.12
CA PRO A 65 -35.55 31.01 -1.69
C PRO A 65 -36.11 29.64 -1.31
N LEU A 66 -35.58 29.06 -0.23
CA LEU A 66 -36.14 27.83 0.31
C LEU A 66 -37.50 28.15 0.94
N ASP A 67 -38.53 27.41 0.55
CA ASP A 67 -39.89 27.61 1.05
C ASP A 67 -39.95 27.58 2.59
N ASP A 68 -39.13 26.72 3.21
CA ASP A 68 -39.00 26.55 4.66
C ASP A 68 -38.32 27.74 5.37
N LEU A 69 -37.65 28.62 4.63
CA LEU A 69 -36.93 29.79 5.17
C LEU A 69 -37.73 31.11 5.00
N ASN A 70 -38.87 31.07 4.31
CA ASN A 70 -39.73 32.25 4.13
C ASN A 70 -40.26 32.84 5.45
N GLU A 71 -40.38 32.02 6.50
CA GLU A 71 -40.82 32.49 7.83
C GLU A 71 -39.74 33.30 8.59
N TYR A 72 -38.50 33.30 8.09
CA TYR A 72 -37.33 33.91 8.74
C TYR A 72 -36.67 35.04 7.94
N LEU A 73 -37.15 35.34 6.73
CA LEU A 73 -36.73 36.44 5.86
C LEU A 73 -37.79 37.55 5.84
#